data_AF-A0A3D4TAD9-F1
#
_entry.id   AF-A0A3D4TAD9-F1
#
_cell.length_a   1.000
_cell.length_b   1.000
_cell.length_c   1.000
_cell.angle_alpha   90.00
_cell.angle_beta   90.00
_cell.angle_gamma   90.00
#
_symmetry.space_group_name_H-M   'P 1'
#
loop_
_entity.id
_entity.type
_entity.pdbx_description
1 polymer ?
#
loop_
_entity_poly.entity_id
_entity_poly.type
_entity_poly.pdbx_seq_one_letter_code
_entity_poly.pdbx_strand_id
1 'polypeptide(L)'
;MRFSRMVLGMLVIPVCQTLFAQSPIPLAWHLLDPSVDSVYGISLDKAYQILQQKKKASKSVVVAVLDSGIDTLHEDLKPILWRNPKEIPGNGIDDDHNGYVDDVYGWNFIGGKDGSNIGSCSDERSRVYHRFKAQFGKEPLDSSNWEDADRRNYSLWARAAKEMKATQEEQVELYFIEATTKALKRHEKVLREEMKCEEFDCNRLEKFEPATRQGKESKIAYLTGLRLLQ
;
A
#
# COMPACT_ATOMS: atom_id res chain seq x y z
N MET A 1 63.43 -26.34 43.25
CA MET A 1 62.01 -25.98 43.10
C MET A 1 61.67 -25.99 41.61
N ARG A 2 60.89 -26.97 41.13
CA ARG A 2 60.50 -27.13 39.72
C ARG A 2 59.05 -26.66 39.59
N PHE A 3 58.81 -25.54 38.90
CA PHE A 3 57.47 -25.10 38.53
C PHE A 3 57.10 -25.69 37.16
N SER A 4 56.13 -26.59 37.15
CA SER A 4 55.54 -27.19 35.95
C SER A 4 54.63 -26.17 35.26
N ARG A 5 54.86 -25.90 33.97
CA ARG A 5 53.97 -25.10 33.13
C ARG A 5 52.79 -25.95 32.68
N MET A 6 51.62 -25.75 33.28
CA MET A 6 50.37 -26.36 32.83
C MET A 6 49.71 -25.41 31.82
N VAL A 7 49.81 -25.73 30.53
CA VAL A 7 49.11 -25.01 29.45
C VAL A 7 47.67 -25.51 29.44
N LEU A 8 46.73 -24.66 29.87
CA LEU A 8 45.30 -24.92 29.79
C LEU A 8 44.82 -24.57 28.38
N GLY A 9 44.65 -25.59 27.53
CA GLY A 9 44.08 -25.42 26.19
C GLY A 9 42.59 -25.11 26.27
N MET A 10 42.18 -23.91 25.85
CA MET A 10 40.77 -23.51 25.71
C MET A 10 40.23 -24.13 24.42
N LEU A 11 39.47 -25.23 24.55
CA LEU A 11 38.79 -25.88 23.44
C LEU A 11 37.57 -25.02 23.03
N VAL A 12 37.68 -24.27 21.94
CA VAL A 12 36.56 -23.55 21.33
C VAL A 12 35.70 -24.56 20.57
N ILE A 13 34.54 -24.90 21.12
CA ILE A 13 33.53 -25.73 20.43
C ILE A 13 32.77 -24.80 19.48
N PRO A 14 32.80 -25.02 18.15
CA PRO A 14 32.01 -24.23 17.23
C PRO A 14 30.55 -24.63 17.41
N VAL A 15 29.75 -23.74 17.99
CA VAL A 15 28.29 -23.87 17.98
C VAL A 15 27.85 -23.58 16.54
N CYS A 16 27.61 -24.66 15.79
CA CYS A 16 26.97 -24.57 14.49
C CYS A 16 25.53 -24.08 14.72
N GLN A 17 25.29 -22.79 14.53
CA GLN A 17 23.94 -22.27 14.47
C GLN A 17 23.33 -22.72 13.14
N THR A 18 22.58 -23.81 13.18
CA THR A 18 21.68 -24.15 12.08
C THR A 18 20.60 -23.07 12.02
N LEU A 19 20.74 -22.16 11.07
CA LEU A 19 19.64 -21.30 10.64
C LEU A 19 18.57 -22.24 10.08
N PHE A 20 17.49 -22.46 10.83
CA PHE A 20 16.31 -23.08 10.27
C PHE A 20 15.76 -22.12 9.21
N ALA A 21 15.87 -22.51 7.94
CA ALA A 21 15.11 -21.86 6.88
C ALA A 21 13.62 -21.92 7.25
N GLN A 22 12.90 -20.81 7.11
CA GLN A 22 11.45 -20.81 7.27
C GLN A 22 10.86 -21.82 6.29
N SER A 23 10.14 -22.82 6.80
CA SER A 23 9.38 -23.74 5.96
C SER A 23 8.45 -22.93 5.06
N PRO A 24 8.31 -23.27 3.77
CA PRO A 24 7.45 -22.53 2.86
C PRO A 24 6.01 -22.55 3.39
N ILE A 25 5.34 -21.40 3.35
CA ILE A 25 3.94 -21.28 3.76
C ILE A 25 3.10 -22.17 2.83
N PRO A 26 2.27 -23.07 3.37
CA PRO A 26 1.41 -23.92 2.55
C PRO A 26 0.50 -23.10 1.64
N LEU A 27 0.23 -23.62 0.44
CA LEU A 27 -0.77 -23.03 -0.44
C LEU A 27 -2.13 -23.01 0.26
N ALA A 28 -2.87 -21.91 0.12
CA ALA A 28 -4.18 -21.71 0.77
C ALA A 28 -4.16 -21.86 2.30
N TRP A 29 -3.04 -21.50 2.95
CA TRP A 29 -2.88 -21.54 4.41
C TRP A 29 -4.04 -20.91 5.19
N HIS A 30 -4.65 -19.86 4.65
CA HIS A 30 -5.77 -19.14 5.27
C HIS A 30 -7.03 -19.99 5.42
N LEU A 31 -7.14 -21.12 4.69
CA LEU A 31 -8.26 -22.06 4.77
C LEU A 31 -8.05 -23.16 5.82
N LEU A 32 -6.80 -23.37 6.25
CA LEU A 32 -6.38 -24.47 7.12
C LEU A 32 -6.87 -24.32 8.57
N ASP A 33 -6.65 -25.36 9.36
CA ASP A 33 -7.07 -25.41 10.75
C ASP A 33 -5.88 -25.35 11.74
N PRO A 34 -5.93 -24.48 12.77
CA PRO A 34 -4.83 -24.36 13.73
C PRO A 34 -4.53 -25.64 14.52
N SER A 35 -5.54 -26.45 14.82
CA SER A 35 -5.38 -27.67 15.63
C SER A 35 -4.90 -28.88 14.85
N VAL A 36 -5.12 -28.90 13.52
CA VAL A 36 -4.75 -30.00 12.64
C VAL A 36 -3.45 -29.69 11.90
N ASP A 37 -3.38 -28.52 11.29
CA ASP A 37 -2.31 -28.14 10.37
C ASP A 37 -1.22 -27.29 11.03
N SER A 38 -1.41 -26.90 12.31
CA SER A 38 -0.53 -25.98 13.04
C SER A 38 -0.37 -24.61 12.35
N VAL A 39 -1.36 -24.22 11.55
CA VAL A 39 -1.41 -22.96 10.81
C VAL A 39 -2.69 -22.22 11.17
N TYR A 40 -2.58 -20.92 11.46
CA TYR A 40 -3.72 -20.08 11.84
C TYR A 40 -4.60 -19.72 10.64
N GLY A 41 -5.44 -20.64 10.16
CA GLY A 41 -6.48 -20.39 9.15
C GLY A 41 -7.90 -20.37 9.72
N ILE A 42 -8.90 -20.26 8.84
CA ILE A 42 -10.33 -20.13 9.18
C ILE A 42 -11.05 -21.48 9.37
N SER A 43 -10.36 -22.62 9.26
CA SER A 43 -10.93 -23.96 9.39
C SER A 43 -12.09 -24.23 8.42
N LEU A 44 -11.91 -23.90 7.13
CA LEU A 44 -12.98 -23.91 6.13
C LEU A 44 -13.64 -25.30 5.99
N ASP A 45 -12.85 -26.37 5.92
CA ASP A 45 -13.36 -27.73 5.74
C ASP A 45 -14.24 -28.19 6.91
N LYS A 46 -13.86 -27.83 8.15
CA LYS A 46 -14.67 -28.12 9.33
C LYS A 46 -16.03 -27.40 9.25
N ALA A 47 -16.05 -26.16 8.77
CA ALA A 47 -17.30 -25.42 8.57
C ALA A 47 -18.23 -26.13 7.57
N TYR A 48 -17.69 -26.60 6.43
CA TYR A 48 -18.47 -27.38 5.46
C TYR A 48 -18.99 -28.70 6.04
N GLN A 49 -18.18 -29.43 6.80
CA GLN A 49 -18.60 -30.67 7.47
C GLN A 49 -19.74 -30.41 8.45
N ILE A 50 -19.67 -29.34 9.25
CA ILE A 50 -20.74 -28.94 10.17
C ILE A 50 -22.04 -28.64 9.42
N LEU A 51 -21.98 -27.93 8.29
CA LEU A 51 -23.15 -27.61 7.47
C LEU A 51 -23.80 -28.88 6.88
N GLN A 52 -22.97 -29.82 6.40
CA GLN A 52 -23.43 -31.11 5.88
C GLN A 52 -24.07 -31.98 6.97
N GLN A 53 -23.42 -32.11 8.13
CA GLN A 53 -23.94 -32.86 9.28
C GLN A 53 -25.28 -32.31 9.76
N LYS A 54 -25.43 -30.98 9.77
CA LYS A 54 -26.67 -30.29 10.14
C LYS A 54 -27.71 -30.25 9.01
N LYS A 55 -27.43 -30.87 7.85
CA LYS A 55 -28.29 -30.89 6.65
C LYS A 55 -28.82 -29.49 6.30
N LYS A 56 -27.97 -28.47 6.41
CA LYS A 56 -28.37 -27.09 6.09
C LYS A 56 -28.44 -26.92 4.58
N ALA A 57 -29.60 -26.48 4.09
CA ALA A 57 -29.78 -26.13 2.70
C ALA A 57 -28.94 -24.88 2.35
N SER A 58 -28.34 -24.89 1.16
CA SER A 58 -27.66 -23.72 0.62
C SER A 58 -28.68 -22.61 0.36
N LYS A 59 -28.33 -21.38 0.75
CA LYS A 59 -29.09 -20.17 0.46
C LYS A 59 -28.15 -19.17 -0.16
N SER A 60 -28.52 -18.61 -1.30
CA SER A 60 -27.79 -17.50 -1.90
C SER A 60 -27.95 -16.26 -1.02
N VAL A 61 -26.81 -15.66 -0.66
CA VAL A 61 -26.74 -14.41 0.10
C VAL A 61 -26.04 -13.38 -0.78
N VAL A 62 -26.63 -12.20 -0.91
CA VAL A 62 -26.00 -11.08 -1.61
C VAL A 62 -25.08 -10.37 -0.62
N VAL A 63 -23.81 -10.22 -0.98
CA VAL A 63 -22.78 -9.56 -0.16
C VAL A 63 -22.27 -8.35 -0.93
N ALA A 64 -22.35 -7.16 -0.32
CA ALA A 64 -21.80 -5.94 -0.89
C ALA A 64 -20.30 -5.83 -0.55
N VAL A 65 -19.46 -5.69 -1.58
CA VAL A 65 -18.01 -5.49 -1.44
C VAL A 65 -17.69 -4.04 -1.80
N LEU A 66 -17.17 -3.28 -0.83
CA LEU A 66 -16.76 -1.89 -1.02
C LEU A 66 -15.24 -1.84 -1.15
N ASP A 67 -14.76 -1.90 -2.38
CA ASP A 67 -13.33 -1.96 -2.72
C ASP A 67 -13.08 -1.14 -3.99
N SER A 68 -11.93 -1.36 -4.62
CA SER A 68 -11.44 -0.82 -5.88
C SER A 68 -12.20 -1.32 -7.12
N GLY A 69 -13.17 -2.22 -6.96
CA GLY A 69 -13.96 -2.82 -8.03
C GLY A 69 -13.75 -4.33 -8.13
N ILE A 70 -14.21 -4.92 -9.23
CA ILE A 70 -14.09 -6.35 -9.52
C ILE A 70 -13.92 -6.58 -11.01
N ASP A 71 -13.12 -7.59 -11.37
CA ASP A 71 -13.05 -8.06 -12.76
C ASP A 71 -14.31 -8.87 -13.09
N THR A 72 -15.20 -8.25 -13.88
CA THR A 72 -16.47 -8.86 -14.30
C THR A 72 -16.30 -9.95 -15.35
N LEU A 73 -15.11 -10.07 -15.96
CA LEU A 73 -14.79 -11.07 -16.97
C LEU A 73 -14.03 -12.28 -16.41
N HIS A 74 -13.61 -12.23 -15.15
CA HIS A 74 -12.89 -13.32 -14.50
C HIS A 74 -13.73 -14.60 -14.48
N GLU A 75 -13.17 -15.70 -14.98
CA GLU A 75 -13.89 -16.96 -15.21
C GLU A 75 -14.55 -17.53 -13.94
N ASP A 76 -13.84 -17.50 -12.81
CA ASP A 76 -14.37 -17.99 -11.52
C ASP A 76 -15.37 -17.05 -10.84
N LEU A 77 -15.36 -15.75 -11.16
CA LEU A 77 -16.21 -14.76 -10.50
C LEU A 77 -17.51 -14.52 -11.28
N LYS A 78 -17.44 -14.50 -12.61
CA LYS A 78 -18.57 -14.27 -13.51
C LYS A 78 -19.86 -15.02 -13.13
N PRO A 79 -19.85 -16.31 -12.75
CA PRO A 79 -21.09 -17.02 -12.40
C PRO A 79 -21.68 -16.64 -11.04
N ILE A 80 -20.90 -16.03 -10.14
CA ILE A 80 -21.34 -15.67 -8.78
C ILE A 80 -21.62 -14.17 -8.60
N LEU A 81 -21.26 -13.34 -9.59
CA LEU A 81 -21.54 -11.91 -9.55
C LEU A 81 -23.03 -11.64 -9.44
N TRP A 82 -23.38 -10.78 -8.49
CA TRP A 82 -24.73 -10.25 -8.41
C TRP A 82 -25.02 -9.39 -9.64
N ARG A 83 -26.21 -9.59 -10.22
CA ARG A 83 -26.71 -8.79 -11.34
C ARG A 83 -27.96 -8.05 -10.88
N ASN A 84 -28.01 -6.73 -11.08
CA ASN A 84 -29.20 -5.94 -10.77
C ASN A 84 -30.36 -6.43 -11.64
N PRO A 85 -31.41 -7.05 -11.07
CA PRO A 85 -32.53 -7.57 -11.85
C PRO A 85 -33.46 -6.46 -12.35
N LYS A 86 -33.28 -5.21 -11.90
CA LYS A 86 -34.11 -4.07 -12.25
C LYS A 86 -33.54 -3.21 -13.37
N GLU A 87 -32.29 -3.47 -13.79
CA GLU A 87 -31.61 -2.74 -14.86
C GLU A 87 -31.63 -3.50 -16.18
N ILE A 88 -31.74 -2.77 -17.28
CA ILE A 88 -31.59 -3.28 -18.65
C ILE A 88 -30.20 -2.87 -19.15
N PRO A 89 -29.23 -3.80 -19.25
CA PRO A 89 -27.86 -3.45 -19.58
C PRO A 89 -27.70 -2.69 -20.92
N GLY A 90 -27.06 -1.52 -20.86
CA GLY A 90 -26.59 -0.77 -22.02
C GLY A 90 -27.68 0.05 -22.70
N ASN A 91 -28.75 0.41 -22.00
CA ASN A 91 -29.78 1.31 -22.52
C ASN A 91 -29.49 2.78 -22.21
N GLY A 92 -28.53 3.09 -21.33
CA GLY A 92 -28.18 4.44 -20.92
C GLY A 92 -29.22 5.11 -20.02
N ILE A 93 -30.10 4.33 -19.39
CA ILE A 93 -31.19 4.80 -18.52
C ILE A 93 -31.00 4.20 -17.12
N ASP A 94 -31.32 4.96 -16.09
CA ASP A 94 -31.50 4.46 -14.72
C ASP A 94 -32.93 3.89 -14.62
N ASP A 95 -33.07 2.59 -14.82
CA ASP A 95 -34.36 1.89 -14.93
C ASP A 95 -35.02 1.71 -13.55
N ASP A 96 -34.23 1.60 -12.50
CA ASP A 96 -34.71 1.38 -11.14
C ASP A 96 -34.85 2.68 -10.30
N HIS A 97 -34.43 3.80 -10.87
CA HIS A 97 -34.46 5.15 -10.31
C HIS A 97 -33.67 5.29 -9.00
N ASN A 98 -32.57 4.55 -8.88
CA ASN A 98 -31.69 4.60 -7.71
C ASN A 98 -30.63 5.71 -7.78
N GLY A 99 -30.53 6.40 -8.93
CA GLY A 99 -29.57 7.47 -9.20
C GLY A 99 -28.33 7.03 -9.97
N TYR A 100 -28.24 5.78 -10.40
CA TYR A 100 -27.11 5.18 -11.10
C TYR A 100 -27.57 4.57 -12.43
N VAL A 101 -27.02 5.08 -13.53
CA VAL A 101 -27.36 4.61 -14.88
C VAL A 101 -26.63 3.31 -15.18
N ASP A 102 -27.34 2.26 -15.61
CA ASP A 102 -26.76 0.98 -16.03
C ASP A 102 -25.90 0.28 -14.94
N ASP A 103 -26.33 0.26 -13.67
CA ASP A 103 -25.58 -0.33 -12.55
C ASP A 103 -25.69 -1.88 -12.45
N VAL A 104 -25.45 -2.55 -13.57
CA VAL A 104 -25.71 -3.99 -13.80
C VAL A 104 -25.04 -4.91 -12.78
N TYR A 105 -23.80 -4.62 -12.36
CA TYR A 105 -23.02 -5.43 -11.42
C TYR A 105 -22.66 -4.65 -10.14
N GLY A 106 -23.27 -3.50 -9.92
CA GLY A 106 -22.90 -2.52 -8.91
C GLY A 106 -22.40 -1.21 -9.54
N TRP A 107 -21.81 -0.35 -8.72
CA TRP A 107 -21.50 1.03 -9.09
C TRP A 107 -20.09 1.47 -8.73
N ASN A 108 -19.50 2.32 -9.58
CA ASN A 108 -18.23 2.98 -9.31
C ASN A 108 -18.47 4.41 -8.78
N PHE A 109 -18.34 4.59 -7.47
CA PHE A 109 -18.50 5.89 -6.80
C PHE A 109 -17.38 6.90 -7.05
N ILE A 110 -16.24 6.45 -7.55
CA ILE A 110 -15.08 7.30 -7.90
C ILE A 110 -15.06 7.60 -9.40
N GLY A 111 -15.76 6.78 -10.21
CA GLY A 111 -15.75 6.84 -11.66
C GLY A 111 -16.11 8.21 -12.22
N GLY A 112 -15.64 8.46 -13.44
CA GLY A 112 -16.03 9.65 -14.19
C GLY A 112 -17.55 9.69 -14.41
N LYS A 113 -18.08 10.88 -14.72
CA LYS A 113 -19.51 11.05 -15.06
C LYS A 113 -19.98 10.20 -16.24
N ASP A 114 -19.04 9.72 -17.03
CA ASP A 114 -19.18 8.83 -18.19
C ASP A 114 -19.01 7.35 -17.84
N GLY A 115 -18.93 6.99 -16.55
CA GLY A 115 -18.68 5.62 -16.10
C GLY A 115 -17.23 5.18 -16.27
N SER A 116 -16.31 6.07 -16.66
CA SER A 116 -14.89 5.73 -16.82
C SER A 116 -14.23 5.38 -15.49
N ASN A 117 -13.37 4.36 -15.49
CA ASN A 117 -12.56 4.03 -14.33
C ASN A 117 -11.40 5.02 -14.19
N ILE A 118 -11.27 5.60 -13.00
CA ILE A 118 -10.14 6.45 -12.66
C ILE A 118 -9.04 5.55 -12.08
N GLY A 119 -7.93 5.40 -12.79
CA GLY A 119 -6.82 4.52 -12.37
C GLY A 119 -6.06 5.00 -11.13
N SER A 120 -6.17 6.28 -10.78
CA SER A 120 -5.59 6.85 -9.57
C SER A 120 -6.52 7.90 -8.96
N CYS A 121 -6.97 7.67 -7.72
CA CYS A 121 -7.76 8.64 -6.99
C CYS A 121 -6.91 9.41 -5.98
N SER A 122 -7.21 10.70 -5.79
CA SER A 122 -6.66 11.43 -4.64
C SER A 122 -7.25 10.92 -3.33
N ASP A 123 -6.45 10.95 -2.26
CA ASP A 123 -6.86 10.60 -0.91
C ASP A 123 -8.18 11.28 -0.51
N GLU A 124 -9.01 10.58 0.27
CA GLU A 124 -10.28 11.14 0.76
C GLU A 124 -10.08 12.46 1.50
N ARG A 125 -9.09 12.54 2.39
CA ARG A 125 -8.74 13.77 3.12
C ARG A 125 -8.48 14.93 2.16
N SER A 126 -7.77 14.70 1.06
CA SER A 126 -7.47 15.74 0.08
C SER A 126 -8.73 16.16 -0.66
N ARG A 127 -9.56 15.21 -1.10
CA ARG A 127 -10.83 15.52 -1.78
C ARG A 127 -11.76 16.33 -0.89
N VAL A 128 -11.94 15.92 0.37
CA VAL A 128 -12.77 16.61 1.36
C VAL A 128 -12.23 18.01 1.63
N TYR A 129 -10.92 18.13 1.88
CA TYR A 129 -10.26 19.40 2.15
C TYR A 129 -10.48 20.38 0.98
N HIS A 130 -10.16 19.97 -0.25
CA HIS A 130 -10.29 20.82 -1.42
C HIS A 130 -11.74 21.13 -1.79
N ARG A 131 -12.67 20.20 -1.58
CA ARG A 131 -14.10 20.40 -1.82
C ARG A 131 -14.66 21.58 -1.04
N PHE A 132 -14.32 21.69 0.25
CA PHE A 132 -14.87 22.76 1.11
C PHE A 132 -13.88 23.89 1.43
N LYS A 133 -12.65 23.85 0.89
CA LYS A 133 -11.62 24.88 1.12
C LYS A 133 -12.11 26.30 0.85
N ALA A 134 -12.86 26.50 -0.24
CA ALA A 134 -13.37 27.83 -0.60
C ALA A 134 -14.43 28.36 0.39
N GLN A 135 -15.18 27.46 1.04
CA GLN A 135 -16.24 27.81 1.99
C GLN A 135 -15.68 28.01 3.40
N PHE A 136 -14.89 27.05 3.90
CA PHE A 136 -14.43 27.01 5.29
C PHE A 136 -12.99 27.44 5.52
N GLY A 137 -12.20 27.63 4.45
CA GLY A 137 -10.81 28.06 4.53
C GLY A 137 -10.60 29.59 4.58
N LYS A 138 -11.68 30.38 4.68
CA LYS A 138 -11.60 31.84 4.79
C LYS A 138 -11.36 32.25 6.25
N GLU A 139 -10.45 33.20 6.44
CA GLU A 139 -10.22 33.84 7.75
C GLU A 139 -10.54 35.34 7.63
N PRO A 140 -11.48 35.89 8.44
CA PRO A 140 -12.27 35.23 9.47
C PRO A 140 -13.41 34.35 8.89
N LEU A 141 -13.72 33.28 9.59
CA LEU A 141 -14.82 32.37 9.28
C LEU A 141 -16.11 32.87 9.91
N ASP A 142 -17.12 33.20 9.10
CA ASP A 142 -18.45 33.55 9.59
C ASP A 142 -19.32 32.30 9.72
N SER A 143 -19.62 31.91 10.97
CA SER A 143 -20.43 30.75 11.32
C SER A 143 -21.81 31.10 11.86
N SER A 144 -22.23 32.37 11.82
CA SER A 144 -23.45 32.82 12.52
C SER A 144 -24.75 32.25 11.93
N ASN A 145 -24.78 31.92 10.64
CA ASN A 145 -25.99 31.48 9.91
C ASN A 145 -25.92 30.04 9.37
N TRP A 146 -25.12 29.16 9.96
CA TRP A 146 -24.94 27.81 9.44
C TRP A 146 -26.12 26.89 9.73
N GLU A 147 -26.58 26.19 8.70
CA GLU A 147 -27.52 25.08 8.84
C GLU A 147 -26.83 23.83 9.41
N ASP A 148 -27.61 22.82 9.82
CA ASP A 148 -27.07 21.56 10.31
C ASP A 148 -26.19 20.83 9.27
N ALA A 149 -26.50 21.00 7.99
CA ALA A 149 -25.70 20.47 6.90
C ALA A 149 -24.31 21.13 6.85
N ASP A 150 -24.24 22.46 6.96
CA ASP A 150 -22.98 23.21 6.98
C ASP A 150 -22.13 22.84 8.19
N ARG A 151 -22.74 22.65 9.37
CA ARG A 151 -22.04 22.18 10.57
C ARG A 151 -21.40 20.81 10.36
N ARG A 152 -22.10 19.87 9.74
CA ARG A 152 -21.55 18.53 9.41
C ARG A 152 -20.45 18.61 8.35
N ASN A 153 -20.62 19.44 7.34
CA ASN A 153 -19.60 19.63 6.30
C ASN A 153 -18.34 20.28 6.88
N TYR A 154 -18.49 21.25 7.79
CA TYR A 154 -17.39 21.88 8.48
C TYR A 154 -16.64 20.88 9.38
N SER A 155 -17.32 20.04 10.15
CA SER A 155 -16.64 19.05 11.00
C SER A 155 -15.84 18.05 10.18
N LEU A 156 -16.38 17.62 9.03
CA LEU A 156 -15.68 16.77 8.07
C LEU A 156 -14.45 17.49 7.47
N TRP A 157 -14.61 18.74 7.04
CA TRP A 157 -13.52 19.55 6.50
C TRP A 157 -12.44 19.84 7.53
N ALA A 158 -12.80 20.17 8.77
CA ALA A 158 -11.86 20.46 9.85
C ALA A 158 -11.01 19.23 10.19
N ARG A 159 -11.61 18.03 10.20
CA ARG A 159 -10.88 16.76 10.34
C ARG A 159 -9.88 16.58 9.19
N ALA A 160 -10.33 16.73 7.95
CA ALA A 160 -9.46 16.63 6.78
C ALA A 160 -8.34 17.69 6.79
N ALA A 161 -8.64 18.93 7.16
CA ALA A 161 -7.67 20.02 7.27
C ALA A 161 -6.60 19.75 8.33
N LYS A 162 -6.96 19.04 9.41
CA LYS A 162 -6.01 18.57 10.43
C LYS A 162 -5.11 17.47 9.89
N GLU A 163 -5.67 16.49 9.18
CA GLU A 163 -4.94 15.36 8.59
C GLU A 163 -4.05 15.75 7.39
N MET A 164 -4.35 16.88 6.74
CA MET A 164 -3.52 17.46 5.67
C MET A 164 -2.27 18.17 6.21
N LYS A 165 -2.22 18.49 7.51
CA LYS A 165 -1.01 19.06 8.12
C LYS A 165 -0.02 17.92 8.36
N ALA A 166 1.10 17.96 7.64
CA ALA A 166 2.20 17.04 7.86
C ALA A 166 2.59 17.05 9.34
N THR A 167 2.66 15.85 9.92
CA THR A 167 3.14 15.62 11.28
C THR A 167 4.61 16.02 11.40
N GLN A 168 5.08 16.20 12.63
CA GLN A 168 6.49 16.53 12.86
C GLN A 168 7.43 15.44 12.32
N GLU A 169 7.01 14.17 12.40
CA GLU A 169 7.75 13.02 11.88
C GLU A 169 7.84 13.06 10.35
N GLU A 170 6.70 13.24 9.66
CA GLU A 170 6.66 13.37 8.18
C GLU A 170 7.49 14.57 7.69
N GLN A 171 7.53 15.68 8.44
CA GLN A 171 8.36 16.84 8.10
C GLN A 171 9.86 16.53 8.21
N VAL A 172 10.26 15.77 9.24
CA VAL A 172 11.66 15.35 9.43
C VAL A 172 12.05 14.35 8.34
N GLU A 173 11.17 13.40 8.01
CA GLU A 173 11.39 12.44 6.93
C GLU A 173 11.52 13.14 5.57
N LEU A 174 10.62 14.09 5.27
CA LEU A 174 10.70 14.90 4.06
C LEU A 174 12.01 15.68 3.99
N TYR A 175 12.45 16.30 5.09
CA TYR A 175 13.73 16.99 5.14
C TYR A 175 14.91 16.05 4.87
N PHE A 176 14.89 14.82 5.41
CA PHE A 176 15.91 13.81 5.17
C PHE A 176 15.93 13.38 3.69
N ILE A 177 14.77 13.15 3.08
CA ILE A 177 14.64 12.81 1.65
C ILE A 177 15.16 13.95 0.79
N GLU A 178 14.80 15.20 1.09
CA GLU A 178 15.29 16.37 0.36
C GLU A 178 16.80 16.54 0.47
N ALA A 179 17.35 16.41 1.68
CA ALA A 179 18.79 16.52 1.93
C ALA A 179 19.56 15.43 1.19
N THR A 180 19.07 14.19 1.24
CA THR A 180 19.64 13.04 0.53
C THR A 180 19.57 13.24 -0.98
N THR A 181 18.43 13.69 -1.51
CA THR A 181 18.25 13.98 -2.95
C THR A 181 19.21 15.08 -3.42
N LYS A 182 19.38 16.16 -2.64
CA LYS A 182 20.36 17.23 -2.93
C LYS A 182 21.80 16.70 -2.90
N ALA A 183 22.13 15.82 -1.95
CA ALA A 183 23.44 15.18 -1.90
C ALA A 183 23.69 14.27 -3.11
N LEU A 184 22.72 13.42 -3.47
CA LEU A 184 22.79 12.55 -4.65
C LEU A 184 23.00 13.35 -5.93
N LYS A 185 22.25 14.45 -6.14
CA LYS A 185 22.43 15.33 -7.31
C LYS A 185 23.84 15.95 -7.39
N ARG A 186 24.44 16.28 -6.25
CA ARG A 186 25.82 16.80 -6.21
C ARG A 186 26.83 15.74 -6.62
N HIS A 187 26.72 14.52 -6.08
CA HIS A 187 27.62 13.42 -6.42
C HIS A 187 27.41 12.95 -7.86
N GLU A 188 26.17 12.90 -8.33
CA GLU A 188 25.82 12.59 -9.71
C GLU A 188 26.51 13.54 -10.70
N LYS A 189 26.51 14.85 -10.42
CA LYS A 189 27.20 15.82 -11.28
C LYS A 189 28.70 15.50 -11.45
N VAL A 190 29.39 15.19 -10.35
CA VAL A 190 30.80 14.81 -10.37
C VAL A 190 31.01 13.51 -11.16
N LEU A 191 30.14 12.52 -10.96
CA LEU A 191 30.23 11.24 -11.66
C LEU A 191 29.96 11.37 -13.16
N ARG A 192 29.00 12.21 -13.58
CA ARG A 192 28.74 12.50 -15.00
C ARG A 192 29.95 13.16 -15.68
N GLU A 193 30.60 14.11 -15.00
CA GLU A 193 31.81 14.78 -15.49
C GLU A 193 32.97 13.79 -15.69
N GLU A 194 33.17 12.84 -14.77
CA GLU A 194 34.23 11.83 -14.87
C GLU A 194 33.93 10.70 -15.85
N MET A 195 32.69 10.22 -15.89
CA MET A 195 32.27 9.13 -16.78
C MET A 195 32.03 9.62 -18.22
N LYS A 196 31.95 10.94 -18.44
CA LYS A 196 31.60 11.56 -19.72
C LYS A 196 30.31 10.98 -20.30
N CYS A 197 29.30 10.81 -19.45
CA CYS A 197 27.99 10.33 -19.84
C CYS A 197 26.88 11.16 -19.19
N GLU A 198 25.79 11.37 -19.91
CA GLU A 198 24.63 12.09 -19.38
C GLU A 198 23.79 11.24 -18.43
N GLU A 199 23.73 9.92 -18.67
CA GLU A 199 22.99 8.95 -17.87
C GLU A 199 23.83 7.68 -17.63
N PHE A 200 23.67 7.08 -16.45
CA PHE A 200 24.30 5.82 -16.07
C PHE A 200 23.37 5.03 -15.13
N ASP A 201 23.46 3.70 -15.17
CA ASP A 201 22.73 2.81 -14.26
C ASP A 201 23.60 2.38 -13.06
N CYS A 202 22.96 1.78 -12.04
CA CYS A 202 23.67 1.30 -10.85
C CYS A 202 24.74 0.25 -11.21
N ASN A 203 24.45 -0.66 -12.14
CA ASN A 203 25.34 -1.74 -12.54
C ASN A 203 26.64 -1.23 -13.20
N ARG A 204 26.54 -0.18 -14.02
CA ARG A 204 27.66 0.50 -14.66
C ARG A 204 28.44 1.32 -13.66
N LEU A 205 27.77 2.00 -12.74
CA LEU A 205 28.43 2.76 -11.67
C LEU A 205 29.25 1.85 -10.74
N GLU A 206 28.73 0.67 -10.39
CA GLU A 206 29.44 -0.30 -9.55
C GLU A 206 30.75 -0.76 -10.19
N LYS A 207 30.77 -0.94 -11.52
CA LYS A 207 31.95 -1.36 -12.30
C LYS A 207 32.90 -0.21 -12.65
N PHE A 208 32.44 1.04 -12.58
CA PHE A 208 33.25 2.20 -12.92
C PHE A 208 34.25 2.55 -11.82
N GLU A 209 35.53 2.73 -12.14
CA GLU A 209 36.54 3.20 -11.19
C GLU A 209 36.88 4.68 -11.44
N PRO A 210 36.45 5.61 -10.56
CA PRO A 210 36.72 7.03 -10.72
C PRO A 210 38.22 7.33 -10.59
N ALA A 211 38.73 8.21 -11.45
CA ALA A 211 40.15 8.55 -11.47
C ALA A 211 40.52 9.54 -10.35
N THR A 212 39.60 10.44 -9.99
CA THR A 212 39.87 11.45 -8.96
C THR A 212 39.46 10.97 -7.56
N ARG A 213 40.07 11.54 -6.52
CA ARG A 213 39.67 11.29 -5.13
C ARG A 213 38.20 11.65 -4.89
N GLN A 214 37.78 12.77 -5.47
CA GLN A 214 36.41 13.29 -5.36
C GLN A 214 35.39 12.39 -6.07
N GLY A 215 35.76 11.78 -7.19
CA GLY A 215 34.95 10.79 -7.89
C GLY A 215 34.78 9.49 -7.08
N LYS A 216 35.85 9.02 -6.43
CA LYS A 216 35.80 7.83 -5.56
C LYS A 216 34.88 8.04 -4.36
N GLU A 217 35.04 9.19 -3.68
CA GLU A 217 34.15 9.59 -2.58
C GLU A 217 32.70 9.73 -3.05
N SER A 218 32.48 10.35 -4.22
CA SER A 218 31.14 10.53 -4.79
C SER A 218 30.48 9.21 -5.20
N LYS A 219 31.23 8.25 -5.75
CA LYS A 219 30.71 6.90 -6.06
C LYS A 219 30.24 6.19 -4.79
N ILE A 220 31.04 6.20 -3.74
CA ILE A 220 30.70 5.55 -2.47
C ILE A 220 29.47 6.21 -1.85
N ALA A 221 29.45 7.55 -1.79
CA ALA A 221 28.34 8.31 -1.23
C ALA A 221 27.05 8.12 -2.02
N TYR A 222 27.12 8.08 -3.36
CA TYR A 222 25.98 7.88 -4.23
C TYR A 222 25.39 6.47 -4.10
N LEU A 223 26.22 5.43 -4.14
CA LEU A 223 25.77 4.04 -3.95
C LEU A 223 25.20 3.80 -2.55
N THR A 224 25.81 4.38 -1.52
CA THR A 224 25.31 4.30 -0.14
C THR A 224 23.98 5.02 0.01
N GLY A 225 23.86 6.22 -0.58
CA GLY A 225 22.62 7.00 -0.56
C GLY A 225 21.47 6.30 -1.28
N LEU A 226 21.75 5.61 -2.40
CA LEU A 226 20.74 4.80 -3.09
C LEU A 226 20.27 3.60 -2.26
N ARG A 227 21.16 2.92 -1.55
CA ARG A 227 20.79 1.80 -0.66
C ARG A 227 19.96 2.23 0.54
N LEU A 228 20.10 3.47 1.00
CA LEU A 228 19.29 4.02 2.10
C LEU A 228 17.88 4.41 1.66
N LEU A 229 17.64 4.53 0.35
CA LEU A 229 16.33 4.89 -0.23
C LEU A 229 15.56 3.66 -0.75
N GLN A 230 16.16 2.47 -0.73
CA GLN A 230 15.53 1.19 -1.06
C GLN A 230 14.94 0.55 0.20
#